data_AF-A0A353F6Z2-F1
#
_entry.id   AF-A0A353F6Z2-F1
#
_cell.length_a   1.000
_cell.length_b   1.000
_cell.length_c   1.000
_cell.angle_alpha   90.00
_cell.angle_beta   90.00
_cell.angle_gamma   90.00
#
_symmetry.space_group_name_H-M   'P 1'
#
loop_
_entity.id
_entity.type
_entity.pdbx_description
1 polymer ?
#
loop_
_entity_poly.entity_id
_entity_poly.type
_entity_poly.pdbx_seq_one_letter_code
_entity_poly.pdbx_strand_id
1 'polypeptide(L)'
;MKDLCSFLLSGVCLGTATLSAIFTGVASSETVSVSSLADLGAPSETRNTSGQFPTYQNRSVGGVSQVNTKDATFAVLVDFNAGDSAVNGVIWETGGATIGVSVSYNQAAATLSLHHSSNSGNALGVVTHNLTEAQISGGDVEVVWAYDASEIEWELFVDGVSSGTTVDTTAVDSQNSWSGGNAAGLGIFGGNFAAGNGDNT
;
A
#
# COMPACT_ATOMS: atom_id res chain seq x y z
N MET A 1 -1.38 12.61 26.72
CA MET A 1 -0.17 11.77 26.72
C MET A 1 -0.30 10.86 25.52
N LYS A 2 0.62 10.98 24.55
CA LYS A 2 0.70 10.07 23.39
C LYS A 2 1.30 8.76 23.91
N ASP A 3 0.46 7.75 24.16
CA ASP A 3 0.90 6.45 24.65
C ASP A 3 1.31 5.54 23.49
N LEU A 4 2.57 5.08 23.55
CA LEU A 4 3.24 4.00 22.82
C LEU A 4 3.09 3.94 21.28
N CYS A 5 3.90 4.73 20.58
CA CYS A 5 4.40 4.39 19.24
C CYS A 5 5.22 3.09 19.32
N SER A 6 4.66 1.96 18.91
CA SER A 6 5.29 0.64 19.09
C SER A 6 6.13 0.17 17.90
N PHE A 7 6.16 0.92 16.79
CA PHE A 7 7.07 0.63 15.68
C PHE A 7 7.63 1.94 15.13
N LEU A 8 8.86 2.28 15.52
CA LEU A 8 9.55 3.48 15.03
C LEU A 8 9.94 3.26 13.56
N LEU A 9 8.99 3.53 12.68
CA LEU A 9 9.34 4.28 11.48
C LEU A 9 9.71 5.69 11.94
N SER A 10 10.88 6.22 11.60
CA SER A 10 11.14 7.66 11.77
C SER A 10 10.02 8.42 11.04
N GLY A 11 9.09 9.03 11.79
CA GLY A 11 7.98 9.85 11.26
C GLY A 11 6.59 9.26 11.22
N VAL A 12 6.45 7.94 11.35
CA VAL A 12 5.14 7.28 11.34
C VAL A 12 5.01 6.51 12.63
N CYS A 13 3.96 6.80 13.39
CA CYS A 13 3.50 5.87 14.40
C CYS A 13 2.37 5.08 13.76
N LEU A 14 2.68 3.86 13.34
CA LEU A 14 1.59 2.92 13.10
C LEU A 14 0.96 2.69 14.48
N GLY A 15 -0.35 2.89 14.63
CA GLY A 15 -1.06 2.66 15.89
C GLY A 15 -1.02 1.18 16.31
N THR A 16 -2.16 0.57 16.61
CA THR A 16 -2.22 -0.90 16.67
C THR A 16 -2.20 -1.42 15.23
N ALA A 17 -1.03 -1.39 14.58
CA ALA A 17 -0.80 -1.54 13.13
C ALA A 17 -1.48 -2.79 12.57
N THR A 18 -2.73 -2.64 12.12
CA THR A 18 -3.56 -3.73 11.64
C THR A 18 -3.75 -3.55 10.15
N LEU A 19 -2.84 -4.11 9.35
CA LEU A 19 -3.04 -4.22 7.91
C LEU A 19 -4.16 -5.23 7.66
N SER A 20 -5.24 -4.77 7.06
CA SER A 20 -6.36 -5.60 6.63
C SER A 20 -6.30 -5.75 5.12
N ALA A 21 -6.41 -6.97 4.62
CA ALA A 21 -6.41 -7.28 3.20
C ALA A 21 -7.66 -8.05 2.81
N ILE A 22 -8.28 -7.65 1.71
CA ILE A 22 -9.44 -8.30 1.10
C ILE A 22 -9.06 -8.67 -0.33
N PHE A 23 -9.32 -9.93 -0.67
CA PHE A 23 -9.09 -10.47 -2.01
C PHE A 23 -10.40 -10.97 -2.57
N THR A 24 -10.76 -10.57 -3.78
CA THR A 24 -11.97 -11.04 -4.45
C THR A 24 -11.61 -12.02 -5.55
N GLY A 25 -12.45 -13.04 -5.76
CA GLY A 25 -12.15 -14.12 -6.72
C GLY A 25 -12.29 -13.73 -8.20
N VAL A 26 -12.96 -12.61 -8.47
CA VAL A 26 -13.23 -12.09 -9.82
C VAL A 26 -12.61 -10.70 -9.95
N ALA A 27 -11.95 -10.42 -11.08
CA ALA A 27 -11.59 -9.05 -11.44
C ALA A 27 -12.88 -8.28 -11.74
N SER A 28 -13.14 -7.23 -10.99
CA SER A 28 -14.31 -6.36 -11.13
C SER A 28 -13.89 -5.10 -11.86
N SER A 29 -14.50 -4.81 -13.02
CA SER A 29 -14.28 -3.59 -13.84
C SER A 29 -14.77 -2.29 -13.17
N GLU A 30 -15.11 -2.33 -11.88
CA GLU A 30 -15.52 -1.16 -11.11
C GLU A 30 -14.59 -1.08 -9.91
N THR A 31 -13.76 -0.03 -9.88
CA THR A 31 -12.98 0.34 -8.72
C THR A 31 -13.94 0.53 -7.54
N VAL A 32 -13.71 -0.21 -6.46
CA VAL A 32 -14.56 -0.14 -5.27
C VAL A 32 -14.50 1.28 -4.73
N SER A 33 -15.64 1.98 -4.69
CA SER A 33 -15.73 3.26 -3.99
C SER A 33 -15.56 3.02 -2.49
N VAL A 34 -14.38 3.33 -1.96
CA VAL A 34 -14.09 3.18 -0.52
C VAL A 34 -14.34 4.52 0.18
N SER A 35 -15.51 4.65 0.81
CA SER A 35 -15.81 5.82 1.66
C SER A 35 -15.31 5.67 3.09
N SER A 36 -15.09 4.45 3.58
CA SER A 36 -14.50 4.16 4.88
C SER A 36 -14.09 2.69 5.04
N LEU A 37 -13.25 2.41 6.04
CA LEU A 37 -12.74 1.07 6.37
C LEU A 37 -13.90 0.12 6.71
N ALA A 38 -14.99 0.68 7.26
CA ALA A 38 -16.18 -0.06 7.64
C ALA A 38 -16.96 -0.59 6.42
N ASP A 39 -16.82 0.06 5.26
CA ASP A 39 -17.53 -0.31 4.04
C ASP A 39 -16.86 -1.49 3.31
N LEU A 40 -15.61 -1.80 3.67
CA LEU A 40 -14.83 -2.90 3.08
C LEU A 40 -15.27 -4.30 3.56
N GLY A 41 -16.04 -4.38 4.65
CA GLY A 41 -16.46 -5.66 5.24
C GLY A 41 -15.32 -6.39 5.97
N ALA A 42 -15.49 -7.71 6.17
CA ALA A 42 -14.53 -8.50 6.95
C ALA A 42 -13.28 -8.84 6.12
N PRO A 43 -12.06 -8.64 6.66
CA PRO A 43 -10.83 -8.93 5.94
C PRO A 43 -10.63 -10.43 5.69
N SER A 44 -10.05 -10.76 4.54
CA SER A 44 -9.56 -12.11 4.23
C SER A 44 -8.27 -12.45 4.97
N GLU A 45 -7.48 -11.42 5.29
CA GLU A 45 -6.28 -11.52 6.11
C GLU A 45 -6.10 -10.25 6.94
N THR A 46 -5.63 -10.43 8.18
CA THR A 46 -5.24 -9.36 9.07
C THR A 46 -3.81 -9.58 9.55
N ARG A 47 -2.98 -8.54 9.51
CA ARG A 47 -1.62 -8.53 10.06
C ARG A 47 -1.52 -7.44 11.11
N ASN A 48 -1.23 -7.82 12.34
CA ASN A 48 -1.20 -6.95 13.52
C ASN A 48 0.20 -6.83 14.14
N THR A 49 1.24 -7.22 13.40
CA THR A 49 2.64 -7.15 13.80
C THR A 49 3.42 -6.51 12.67
N SER A 50 4.40 -5.66 12.94
CA SER A 50 5.31 -5.19 11.90
C SER A 50 6.34 -6.27 11.52
N GLY A 51 7.05 -6.03 10.43
CA GLY A 51 8.12 -6.89 9.94
C GLY A 51 7.79 -7.53 8.60
N GLN A 52 8.58 -8.55 8.25
CA GLN A 52 8.49 -9.24 6.98
C GLN A 52 7.49 -10.40 7.05
N PHE A 53 6.72 -10.60 5.98
CA PHE A 53 5.78 -11.71 5.82
C PHE A 53 6.04 -12.47 4.53
N PRO A 54 5.50 -13.70 4.39
CA PRO A 54 5.60 -14.46 3.16
C PRO A 54 5.11 -13.67 1.94
N THR A 55 5.66 -14.02 0.77
CA THR A 55 5.20 -13.46 -0.50
C THR A 55 3.71 -13.72 -0.73
N TYR A 56 3.04 -12.78 -1.40
CA TYR A 56 1.69 -12.97 -1.93
C TYR A 56 1.66 -13.75 -3.25
N GLN A 57 2.82 -13.97 -3.89
CA GLN A 57 2.93 -14.69 -5.15
C GLN A 57 2.36 -16.11 -5.04
N ASN A 58 1.37 -16.42 -5.87
CA ASN A 58 0.67 -17.72 -5.92
C ASN A 58 0.08 -18.17 -4.58
N ARG A 59 -0.12 -17.25 -3.62
CA ARG A 59 -0.66 -17.56 -2.31
C ARG A 59 -2.18 -17.73 -2.38
N SER A 60 -2.71 -18.60 -1.51
CA SER A 60 -4.15 -18.69 -1.26
C SER A 60 -4.51 -18.05 0.07
N VAL A 61 -5.50 -17.16 0.08
CA VAL A 61 -5.97 -16.41 1.26
C VAL A 61 -7.49 -16.28 1.20
N GLY A 62 -8.18 -16.48 2.31
CA GLY A 62 -9.65 -16.31 2.36
C GLY A 62 -10.45 -17.19 1.38
N GLY A 63 -9.88 -18.30 0.91
CA GLY A 63 -10.50 -19.16 -0.12
C GLY A 63 -10.22 -18.72 -1.57
N VAL A 64 -9.52 -17.61 -1.78
CA VAL A 64 -9.07 -17.16 -3.10
C VAL A 64 -7.66 -17.70 -3.36
N SER A 65 -7.45 -18.35 -4.50
CA SER A 65 -6.13 -18.84 -4.95
C SER A 65 -5.43 -17.85 -5.87
N GLN A 66 -4.09 -17.79 -5.80
CA GLN A 66 -3.27 -16.89 -6.61
C GLN A 66 -3.70 -15.43 -6.46
N VAL A 67 -3.80 -14.97 -5.21
CA VAL A 67 -4.30 -13.63 -4.86
C VAL A 67 -3.55 -12.50 -5.56
N ASN A 68 -2.27 -12.71 -5.92
CA ASN A 68 -1.46 -11.76 -6.67
C ASN A 68 -1.98 -11.46 -8.10
N THR A 69 -2.96 -12.21 -8.60
CA THR A 69 -3.56 -12.06 -9.95
C THR A 69 -5.02 -11.58 -9.89
N LYS A 70 -5.45 -11.12 -8.72
CA LYS A 70 -6.84 -10.78 -8.38
C LYS A 70 -6.89 -9.38 -7.83
N ASP A 71 -8.10 -8.80 -7.85
CA ASP A 71 -8.31 -7.53 -7.17
C ASP A 71 -7.96 -7.70 -5.70
N ALA A 72 -7.32 -6.67 -5.17
CA ALA A 72 -6.82 -6.65 -3.82
C ALA A 72 -7.05 -5.27 -3.23
N THR A 73 -7.69 -5.22 -2.06
CA THR A 73 -7.83 -3.99 -1.29
C THR A 73 -7.12 -4.15 0.02
N PHE A 74 -6.27 -3.18 0.33
CA PHE A 74 -5.51 -3.12 1.58
C PHE A 74 -5.89 -1.87 2.34
N ALA A 75 -5.98 -1.99 3.66
CA ALA A 75 -6.33 -0.89 4.53
C ALA A 75 -5.47 -0.89 5.79
N VAL A 76 -5.07 0.29 6.24
CA VAL A 76 -4.33 0.51 7.48
C VAL A 76 -4.70 1.86 8.09
N LEU A 77 -4.71 1.91 9.43
CA LEU A 77 -4.81 3.16 10.19
C LEU A 77 -3.40 3.63 10.54
N VAL A 78 -3.10 4.90 10.22
CA VAL A 78 -1.75 5.48 10.36
C VAL A 78 -1.82 6.77 11.16
N ASP A 79 -1.09 6.86 12.28
CA ASP A 79 -0.84 8.13 12.97
C ASP A 79 0.45 8.75 12.39
N PHE A 80 0.24 9.69 11.46
CA PHE A 80 1.33 10.44 10.86
C PHE A 80 1.92 11.41 11.88
N ASN A 81 3.24 11.64 11.83
CA ASN A 81 3.86 12.71 12.59
C ASN A 81 4.54 13.70 11.65
N ALA A 82 4.43 14.98 11.99
CA ALA A 82 5.22 16.01 11.36
C ALA A 82 6.71 15.79 11.64
N GLY A 83 7.55 16.19 10.71
CA GLY A 83 9.00 16.21 10.89
C GLY A 83 9.73 16.61 9.62
N ASP A 84 11.05 16.61 9.68
CA ASP A 84 11.92 17.14 8.62
C ASP A 84 12.68 16.04 7.87
N SER A 85 12.32 14.77 8.07
CA SER A 85 12.98 13.67 7.35
C SER A 85 12.60 13.71 5.88
N ALA A 86 13.61 13.92 5.03
CA ALA A 86 13.48 13.72 3.59
C ALA A 86 13.47 12.23 3.21
N VAL A 87 13.86 11.33 4.14
CA VAL A 87 13.82 9.88 3.90
C VAL A 87 12.39 9.38 4.08
N ASN A 88 11.88 8.71 3.05
CA ASN A 88 10.57 8.08 3.03
C ASN A 88 10.51 6.88 3.99
N GLY A 89 9.52 6.87 4.90
CA GLY A 89 9.18 5.71 5.71
C GLY A 89 8.22 4.78 4.96
N VAL A 90 8.59 3.51 4.78
CA VAL A 90 7.75 2.51 4.08
C VAL A 90 6.71 1.92 5.03
N ILE A 91 5.44 2.28 4.79
CA ILE A 91 4.30 1.78 5.56
C ILE A 91 4.07 0.32 5.19
N TRP A 92 3.95 0.01 3.90
CA TRP A 92 3.78 -1.35 3.41
C TRP A 92 4.45 -1.52 2.06
N GLU A 93 4.95 -2.72 1.79
CA GLU A 93 5.51 -3.09 0.50
C GLU A 93 5.36 -4.58 0.20
N THR A 94 5.39 -4.92 -1.09
CA THR A 94 5.61 -6.29 -1.55
C THR A 94 6.29 -6.26 -2.92
N GLY A 95 7.12 -7.27 -3.19
CA GLY A 95 7.76 -7.42 -4.49
C GLY A 95 9.15 -6.79 -4.55
N GLY A 96 9.52 -6.27 -5.70
CA GLY A 96 10.81 -5.66 -5.94
C GLY A 96 10.86 -4.90 -7.25
N ALA A 97 12.05 -4.40 -7.60
CA ALA A 97 12.30 -3.47 -8.71
C ALA A 97 11.50 -3.74 -10.00
N THR A 98 11.31 -5.00 -10.39
CA THR A 98 10.63 -5.40 -11.62
C THR A 98 9.12 -5.54 -11.52
N ILE A 99 8.60 -5.94 -10.35
CA ILE A 99 7.18 -6.14 -10.07
C ILE A 99 6.94 -5.93 -8.58
N GLY A 100 6.03 -5.03 -8.22
CA GLY A 100 5.59 -4.86 -6.84
C GLY A 100 4.85 -3.55 -6.61
N VAL A 101 4.67 -3.25 -5.33
CA VAL A 101 3.98 -2.04 -4.86
C VAL A 101 4.54 -1.60 -3.51
N SER A 102 4.60 -0.29 -3.27
CA SER A 102 4.94 0.29 -1.98
C SER A 102 4.06 1.48 -1.63
N VAL A 103 3.77 1.62 -0.34
CA VAL A 103 3.11 2.79 0.26
C VAL A 103 4.10 3.42 1.22
N SER A 104 4.44 4.69 1.01
CA SER A 104 5.46 5.39 1.81
C SER A 104 5.07 6.81 2.18
N TYR A 105 5.63 7.31 3.29
CA TYR A 105 5.42 8.66 3.79
C TYR A 105 6.71 9.45 3.84
N ASN A 106 6.71 10.64 3.26
CA ASN A 106 7.77 11.65 3.39
C ASN A 106 7.35 12.70 4.42
N GLN A 107 8.10 12.83 5.51
CA GLN A 107 7.79 13.82 6.54
C GLN A 107 8.04 15.25 6.07
N ALA A 108 9.20 15.51 5.46
CA ALA A 108 9.60 16.85 5.05
C ALA A 108 8.66 17.43 3.99
N ALA A 109 8.15 16.59 3.09
CA ALA A 109 7.21 16.97 2.05
C ALA A 109 5.74 16.85 2.47
N ALA A 110 5.45 16.21 3.61
CA ALA A 110 4.09 15.88 4.05
C ALA A 110 3.30 15.08 3.00
N THR A 111 3.95 14.12 2.34
CA THR A 111 3.35 13.35 1.23
C THR A 111 3.24 11.87 1.54
N LEU A 112 2.08 11.29 1.23
CA LEU A 112 1.87 9.84 1.15
C LEU A 112 1.90 9.42 -0.32
N SER A 113 2.72 8.46 -0.67
CA SER A 113 2.85 7.98 -2.06
C SER A 113 2.57 6.49 -2.16
N LEU A 114 1.84 6.12 -3.20
CA LEU A 114 1.68 4.75 -3.69
C LEU A 114 2.50 4.62 -4.97
N HIS A 115 3.49 3.74 -4.95
CA HIS A 115 4.30 3.41 -6.11
C HIS A 115 4.02 1.97 -6.52
N HIS A 116 3.88 1.72 -7.81
CA HIS A 116 3.86 0.37 -8.34
C HIS A 116 4.80 0.23 -9.53
N SER A 117 5.30 -0.99 -9.70
CA SER A 117 6.11 -1.40 -10.85
C SER A 117 5.50 -2.66 -11.44
N SER A 118 5.37 -2.67 -12.75
CA SER A 118 4.86 -3.80 -13.52
C SER A 118 5.72 -3.98 -14.79
N ASN A 119 5.39 -4.98 -15.63
CA ASN A 119 6.04 -5.18 -16.92
C ASN A 119 7.59 -5.22 -16.86
N SER A 120 8.13 -5.98 -15.90
CA SER A 120 9.58 -6.09 -15.65
C SER A 120 10.28 -4.77 -15.31
N GLY A 121 9.58 -3.84 -14.69
CA GLY A 121 10.12 -2.52 -14.32
C GLY A 121 9.97 -1.45 -15.39
N ASN A 122 9.37 -1.78 -16.53
CA ASN A 122 9.17 -0.82 -17.62
C ASN A 122 7.91 0.03 -17.46
N ALA A 123 6.98 -0.43 -16.62
CA ALA A 123 5.76 0.28 -16.31
C ALA A 123 5.82 0.73 -14.85
N LEU A 124 5.75 2.04 -14.63
CA LEU A 124 5.85 2.66 -13.32
C LEU A 124 4.67 3.60 -13.14
N GLY A 125 3.89 3.35 -12.09
CA GLY A 125 2.80 4.22 -11.70
C GLY A 125 3.05 4.82 -10.32
N VAL A 126 2.69 6.09 -10.18
CA VAL A 126 2.81 6.84 -8.92
C VAL A 126 1.54 7.63 -8.68
N VAL A 127 1.01 7.52 -7.47
CA VAL A 127 -0.02 8.43 -6.93
C VAL A 127 0.54 9.05 -5.66
N THR A 128 0.39 10.36 -5.51
CA THR A 128 0.85 11.10 -4.33
C THR A 128 -0.28 11.94 -3.77
N HIS A 129 -0.52 11.78 -2.47
CA HIS A 129 -1.43 12.60 -1.68
C HIS A 129 -0.64 13.56 -0.79
N ASN A 130 -1.01 14.84 -0.82
CA ASN A 130 -0.49 15.83 0.12
C ASN A 130 -1.33 15.78 1.40
N LEU A 131 -0.74 15.33 2.49
CA LEU A 131 -1.43 15.28 3.78
C LEU A 131 -1.69 16.69 4.30
N THR A 132 -2.90 16.90 4.81
CA THR A 132 -3.25 18.16 5.47
C THR A 132 -2.65 18.21 6.88
N GLU A 133 -2.50 19.42 7.44
CA GLU A 133 -2.11 19.58 8.85
C GLU A 133 -3.04 18.83 9.81
N ALA A 134 -4.34 18.76 9.47
CA ALA A 134 -5.33 18.02 10.25
C ALA A 134 -5.07 16.50 10.22
N GLN A 135 -4.69 15.95 9.06
CA GLN A 135 -4.34 14.53 8.92
C GLN A 135 -3.03 14.19 9.66
N ILE A 136 -2.09 15.13 9.74
CA ILE A 136 -0.81 14.92 10.45
C ILE A 136 -0.95 15.10 11.97
N SER A 137 -1.89 15.91 12.43
CA SER A 137 -2.04 16.23 13.87
C SER A 137 -3.27 15.61 14.53
N GLY A 138 -4.19 15.06 13.74
CA GLY A 138 -5.51 14.57 14.18
C GLY A 138 -5.53 13.15 14.74
N GLY A 139 -4.44 12.39 14.62
CA GLY A 139 -4.33 10.99 15.05
C GLY A 139 -4.39 10.02 13.87
N ASP A 140 -5.06 8.89 14.06
CA ASP A 140 -5.16 7.84 13.04
C ASP A 140 -5.91 8.34 11.79
N VAL A 141 -5.25 8.25 10.65
CA VAL A 141 -5.78 8.49 9.31
C VAL A 141 -6.02 7.16 8.62
N GLU A 142 -7.14 7.05 7.93
CA GLU A 142 -7.44 5.89 7.11
C GLU A 142 -6.69 5.96 5.78
N VAL A 143 -5.89 4.92 5.49
CA VAL A 143 -5.18 4.77 4.23
C VAL A 143 -5.60 3.45 3.59
N VAL A 144 -6.12 3.54 2.37
CA VAL A 144 -6.56 2.39 1.58
C VAL A 144 -5.94 2.44 0.20
N TRP A 145 -5.47 1.30 -0.29
CA TRP A 145 -5.05 1.17 -1.69
C TRP A 145 -5.68 -0.07 -2.30
N ALA A 146 -6.23 0.10 -3.50
CA ALA A 146 -6.98 -0.92 -4.20
C ALA A 146 -6.34 -1.21 -5.56
N TYR A 147 -6.15 -2.48 -5.86
CA TYR A 147 -5.68 -2.96 -7.16
C TYR A 147 -6.84 -3.49 -7.97
N ASP A 148 -7.00 -3.00 -9.19
CA ASP A 148 -7.87 -3.56 -10.22
C ASP A 148 -7.05 -4.49 -11.12
N ALA A 149 -7.36 -5.79 -11.09
CA ALA A 149 -6.68 -6.80 -11.88
C ALA A 149 -7.01 -6.74 -13.38
N SER A 150 -8.14 -6.16 -13.75
CA SER A 150 -8.56 -5.99 -15.14
C SER A 150 -7.91 -4.79 -15.83
N GLU A 151 -7.52 -3.78 -15.05
CA GLU A 151 -6.88 -2.56 -15.57
C GLU A 151 -5.38 -2.47 -15.21
N ILE A 152 -4.90 -3.36 -14.34
CA ILE A 152 -3.53 -3.31 -13.75
C ILE A 152 -3.29 -1.90 -13.17
N GLU A 153 -4.28 -1.43 -12.44
CA GLU A 153 -4.31 -0.08 -11.90
C GLU A 153 -4.37 -0.16 -10.37
N TRP A 154 -3.69 0.78 -9.72
CA TRP A 154 -3.87 1.03 -8.31
C TRP A 154 -4.56 2.38 -8.07
N GLU A 155 -5.50 2.41 -7.13
CA GLU A 155 -6.06 3.65 -6.59
C GLU A 155 -5.66 3.83 -5.12
N LEU A 156 -5.34 5.06 -4.74
CA LEU A 156 -5.04 5.45 -3.36
C LEU A 156 -6.21 6.26 -2.79
N PHE A 157 -6.68 5.89 -1.60
CA PHE A 157 -7.67 6.64 -0.83
C PHE A 157 -7.10 7.05 0.52
N VAL A 158 -7.37 8.29 0.92
CA VAL A 158 -7.02 8.84 2.24
C VAL A 158 -8.26 9.45 2.86
N ASP A 159 -8.65 8.97 4.04
CA ASP A 159 -9.92 9.30 4.71
C ASP A 159 -11.15 9.18 3.78
N GLY A 160 -11.18 8.11 2.99
CA GLY A 160 -12.27 7.82 2.06
C GLY A 160 -12.31 8.73 0.80
N VAL A 161 -11.30 9.58 0.61
CA VAL A 161 -11.17 10.44 -0.57
C VAL A 161 -10.12 9.87 -1.51
N SER A 162 -10.49 9.66 -2.77
CA SER A 162 -9.55 9.26 -3.81
C SER A 162 -8.47 10.34 -4.01
N SER A 163 -7.23 9.90 -3.97
CA SER A 163 -6.03 10.67 -4.31
C SER A 163 -5.64 10.50 -5.78
N GLY A 164 -6.38 9.69 -6.53
CA GLY A 164 -6.14 9.34 -7.92
C GLY A 164 -5.64 7.92 -8.12
N THR A 165 -5.50 7.56 -9.39
CA THR A 165 -5.08 6.24 -9.83
C THR A 165 -3.70 6.27 -10.48
N THR A 166 -2.99 5.15 -10.46
CA THR A 166 -1.67 5.04 -11.06
C THR A 166 -1.81 4.97 -12.58
N VAL A 167 -1.20 5.92 -13.29
CA VAL A 167 -1.22 5.93 -14.76
C VAL A 167 -0.23 4.90 -15.31
N ASP A 168 -0.68 3.67 -15.60
CA ASP A 168 0.05 2.69 -16.41
C ASP A 168 -0.53 2.64 -17.83
N THR A 169 0.30 2.90 -18.85
CA THR A 169 -0.13 2.87 -20.26
C THR A 169 0.50 1.73 -21.06
N THR A 170 1.24 0.84 -20.38
CA THR A 170 2.08 -0.18 -21.03
C THR A 170 1.91 -1.59 -20.46
N ALA A 171 1.19 -1.74 -19.35
CA ALA A 171 0.80 -3.03 -18.82
C ALA A 171 -0.05 -3.83 -19.82
N VAL A 172 0.09 -5.16 -19.72
CA VAL A 172 -0.71 -6.13 -20.47
C VAL A 172 -1.23 -7.19 -19.51
N ASP A 173 -2.51 -7.53 -19.61
CA ASP A 173 -3.23 -8.43 -18.69
C ASP A 173 -2.55 -9.79 -18.50
N SER A 174 -1.83 -10.27 -19.51
CA SER A 174 -1.07 -11.52 -19.48
C SER A 174 0.09 -11.52 -18.47
N GLN A 175 0.45 -10.36 -17.93
CA GLN A 175 1.49 -10.16 -16.92
C GLN A 175 0.93 -9.71 -15.56
N ASN A 176 -0.39 -9.78 -15.35
CA ASN A 176 -1.01 -9.37 -14.09
C ASN A 176 -0.37 -10.12 -12.90
N SER A 177 0.40 -9.36 -12.13
CA SER A 177 0.92 -9.75 -10.84
C SER A 177 1.22 -8.47 -10.06
N TRP A 178 0.45 -8.17 -9.03
CA TRP A 178 0.65 -6.96 -8.23
C TRP A 178 1.71 -7.12 -7.14
N SER A 179 1.99 -8.36 -6.71
CA SER A 179 2.87 -8.59 -5.56
C SER A 179 4.33 -8.81 -5.89
N GLY A 180 4.65 -9.29 -7.09
CA GLY A 180 5.95 -9.86 -7.40
C GLY A 180 6.31 -11.09 -6.53
N GLY A 181 7.51 -11.64 -6.74
CA GLY A 181 7.94 -12.90 -6.10
C GLY A 181 8.60 -12.76 -4.72
N ASN A 182 8.87 -11.54 -4.27
CA ASN A 182 9.55 -11.30 -3.00
C ASN A 182 8.56 -11.27 -1.83
N ALA A 183 9.10 -11.27 -0.62
CA ALA A 183 8.35 -11.11 0.62
C ALA A 183 7.61 -9.76 0.68
N ALA A 184 6.59 -9.71 1.53
CA ALA A 184 5.90 -8.47 1.87
C ALA A 184 6.42 -7.91 3.20
N GLY A 185 6.16 -6.64 3.48
CA GLY A 185 6.57 -5.97 4.71
C GLY A 185 5.53 -4.96 5.19
N LEU A 186 5.38 -4.84 6.51
CA LEU A 186 4.62 -3.77 7.18
C LEU A 186 5.57 -3.06 8.13
N GLY A 187 5.68 -1.74 8.01
CA GLY A 187 6.49 -0.91 8.89
C GLY A 187 7.97 -1.31 8.92
N ILE A 188 8.58 -1.55 7.76
CA ILE A 188 10.00 -1.87 7.64
C ILE A 188 10.77 -0.60 7.22
N PHE A 189 11.88 -0.29 7.91
CA PHE A 189 12.83 0.74 7.50
C PHE A 189 13.92 0.13 6.63
N GLY A 190 14.16 0.70 5.43
CA GLY A 190 15.34 0.39 4.62
C GLY A 190 15.32 -0.95 3.85
N GLY A 191 14.15 -1.44 3.43
CA GLY A 191 14.05 -2.60 2.54
C GLY A 191 14.36 -2.23 1.09
N ASN A 192 15.32 -2.90 0.46
CA ASN A 192 15.68 -2.80 -0.97
C ASN A 192 14.56 -3.31 -1.93
N PHE A 193 13.29 -3.11 -1.61
CA PHE A 193 12.17 -3.78 -2.29
C PHE A 193 11.22 -2.82 -3.01
N ALA A 194 11.59 -1.55 -3.18
CA ALA A 194 10.79 -0.59 -3.92
C ALA A 194 10.59 -1.05 -5.38
N ALA A 195 9.34 -1.37 -5.68
CA ALA A 195 8.82 -1.41 -7.02
C ALA A 195 9.06 -0.04 -7.68
N GLY A 196 9.92 -0.01 -8.69
CA GLY A 196 10.33 1.23 -9.36
C GLY A 196 11.66 1.77 -8.82
N ASN A 197 12.73 1.40 -9.53
CA ASN A 197 14.12 1.88 -9.41
C ASN A 197 14.83 1.91 -8.05
N GLY A 198 14.23 1.42 -6.95
CA GLY A 198 14.98 1.25 -5.70
C GLY A 198 15.41 2.55 -5.02
N ASP A 199 15.05 3.72 -5.56
CA ASP A 199 15.35 5.01 -4.95
C ASP A 199 14.13 5.50 -4.17
N ASN A 200 14.23 5.35 -2.85
CA ASN A 200 13.31 5.96 -1.89
C ASN A 200 13.96 7.23 -1.29
N THR A 201 14.74 7.94 -2.12
CA THR A 201 15.51 9.15 -1.80
C THR A 201 14.71 10.42 -1.99
#